data_AF-F3CFM2-F1
#
_entry.id   AF-F3CFM2-F1
#
_cell.length_a   1.000
_cell.length_b   1.000
_cell.length_c   1.000
_cell.angle_alpha   90.00
_cell.angle_beta   90.00
_cell.angle_gamma   90.00
#
_symmetry.space_group_name_H-M   'P 1'
#
loop_
_entity.id
_entity.type
_entity.pdbx_description
1 polymer ?
#
loop_
_entity_poly.entity_id
_entity_poly.type
_entity_poly.pdbx_seq_one_letter_code
_entity_poly.pdbx_strand_id
1 'polypeptide(L)'
;MLADVEVVATYKLHNLSRTRLESIFHRLFGAAQLDLTIDDRFGNPVKPREWFLVPLHVIDEAVESIRDGSITDFAYDPQTARLVR
;
A
#
# COMPACT_ATOMS: atom_id res chain seq x y z
N MET A 1 -13.41 -15.87 -13.51
CA MET A 1 -12.51 -15.94 -12.33
C MET A 1 -11.44 -14.88 -12.56
N LEU A 2 -11.22 -13.97 -11.61
CA LEU A 2 -9.99 -13.19 -11.61
C LEU A 2 -8.83 -14.19 -11.47
N ALA A 3 -7.73 -13.97 -12.19
CA ALA A 3 -6.59 -14.89 -12.18
C ALA A 3 -6.07 -15.12 -10.75
N ASP A 4 -5.44 -16.26 -10.52
CA ASP A 4 -4.82 -16.56 -9.23
C ASP A 4 -3.77 -15.50 -8.88
N VAL A 5 -3.74 -15.10 -7.60
CA VAL A 5 -2.79 -14.11 -7.09
C VAL A 5 -1.61 -14.83 -6.45
N GLU A 6 -0.39 -14.43 -6.82
CA GLU A 6 0.83 -14.88 -6.17
C GLU A 6 1.20 -13.96 -5.01
N VAL A 7 1.43 -14.53 -3.83
CA VAL A 7 1.95 -13.77 -2.68
C VAL A 7 3.46 -13.62 -2.83
N VAL A 8 3.90 -12.46 -3.30
CA VAL A 8 5.32 -12.18 -3.55
C VAL A 8 6.12 -11.78 -2.30
N ALA A 9 5.44 -11.34 -1.24
CA ALA A 9 6.06 -10.97 0.04
C ALA A 9 5.08 -11.09 1.21
N THR A 10 5.59 -11.33 2.42
CA THR A 10 4.79 -11.35 3.65
C THR A 10 5.55 -10.66 4.78
N TYR A 11 4.92 -9.66 5.39
CA TYR A 11 5.50 -8.87 6.48
C TYR A 11 4.79 -9.21 7.79
N LYS A 12 5.57 -9.56 8.82
CA LYS A 12 5.04 -9.83 10.16
C LYS A 12 5.40 -8.67 11.08
N LEU A 13 4.36 -8.00 11.56
CA LEU A 13 4.45 -6.86 12.45
C LEU A 13 3.85 -7.23 13.81
N HIS A 14 4.60 -7.00 14.89
CA HIS A 14 4.16 -7.30 16.25
C HIS A 14 3.83 -6.01 17.00
N ASN A 15 2.82 -6.07 17.89
CA ASN A 15 2.44 -4.99 18.80
C ASN A 15 1.99 -3.68 18.09
N LEU A 16 1.42 -3.79 16.90
CA LEU A 16 0.91 -2.64 16.13
C LEU A 16 -0.62 -2.75 15.96
N SER A 17 -1.30 -1.60 16.09
CA SER A 17 -2.73 -1.51 15.80
C SER A 17 -2.95 -1.61 14.29
N ARG A 18 -3.78 -2.58 13.87
CA ARG A 18 -4.19 -2.77 12.48
C ARG A 18 -4.73 -1.47 11.86
N THR A 19 -5.62 -0.79 12.58
CA THR A 19 -6.24 0.47 12.12
C THR A 19 -5.21 1.59 11.94
N ARG A 20 -4.21 1.66 12.82
CA ARG A 20 -3.13 2.65 12.67
C ARG A 20 -2.27 2.36 11.45
N LEU A 21 -1.93 1.08 11.24
CA LEU A 21 -1.14 0.63 10.10
C LEU A 21 -1.83 0.95 8.78
N GLU A 22 -3.12 0.62 8.69
CA GLU A 22 -3.97 0.94 7.54
C GLU A 22 -3.97 2.44 7.25
N SER A 23 -4.21 3.27 8.28
CA SER A 23 -4.16 4.74 8.14
C SER A 23 -2.79 5.26 7.66
N ILE A 24 -1.68 4.68 8.13
CA ILE A 24 -0.33 5.06 7.67
C ILE A 24 -0.16 4.73 6.19
N PHE A 25 -0.51 3.51 5.76
CA PHE A 25 -0.36 3.12 4.36
C PHE A 25 -1.26 3.92 3.42
N HIS A 26 -2.52 4.18 3.81
CA HIS A 26 -3.39 5.08 3.05
C HIS A 26 -2.81 6.47 2.90
N ARG A 27 -2.28 7.05 3.98
CA ARG A 27 -1.68 8.38 3.95
C ARG A 27 -0.43 8.38 3.07
N LEU A 28 0.42 7.37 3.23
CA LEU A 28 1.71 7.30 2.56
C LEU A 28 1.55 7.06 1.06
N PHE A 29 0.75 6.06 0.67
CA PHE A 29 0.60 5.63 -0.72
C PHE A 29 -0.64 6.18 -1.40
N GLY A 30 -1.40 7.08 -0.77
CA GLY A 30 -2.62 7.66 -1.36
C GLY A 30 -2.40 8.28 -2.74
N ALA A 31 -1.23 8.88 -2.98
CA ALA A 31 -0.85 9.44 -4.28
C ALA A 31 -0.63 8.38 -5.39
N ALA A 32 -0.47 7.11 -5.00
CA ALA A 32 -0.25 5.96 -5.86
C ALA A 32 -1.50 5.06 -5.97
N GLN A 33 -2.65 5.52 -5.45
CA GLN A 33 -3.90 4.77 -5.53
C GLN A 33 -4.25 4.52 -7.00
N LEU A 34 -4.57 3.27 -7.30
CA LEU A 34 -4.84 2.83 -8.65
C LEU A 34 -6.25 3.25 -9.07
N ASP A 35 -6.34 4.09 -10.10
CA ASP A 35 -7.63 4.50 -10.66
C ASP A 35 -8.08 3.50 -11.74
N LEU A 36 -8.72 2.41 -11.28
CA LEU A 36 -9.36 1.45 -12.17
C LEU A 36 -10.75 1.06 -11.68
N THR A 37 -11.59 0.66 -12.61
CA THR A 37 -12.90 0.08 -12.35
C THR A 37 -12.90 -1.35 -12.85
N ILE A 38 -13.26 -2.28 -11.98
CA ILE A 38 -13.37 -3.71 -12.27
C ILE A 38 -14.77 -4.17 -11.98
N ASP A 39 -15.30 -5.07 -12.80
CA ASP A 39 -16.57 -5.71 -12.51
C ASP A 39 -16.38 -6.73 -11.38
N ASP A 40 -17.27 -6.69 -10.39
CA ASP A 40 -17.34 -7.73 -9.38
C ASP A 40 -17.90 -9.04 -9.96
N ARG A 41 -18.01 -10.08 -9.13
CA ARG A 41 -18.56 -11.39 -9.53
C ARG A 41 -20.04 -11.37 -9.95
N PHE A 42 -20.71 -10.25 -9.80
CA PHE A 42 -22.11 -10.02 -10.15
C PHE A 42 -22.28 -9.00 -11.29
N GLY A 43 -21.18 -8.52 -11.89
CA GLY A 43 -21.18 -7.54 -12.97
C GLY A 43 -21.40 -6.09 -12.52
N ASN A 44 -21.26 -5.80 -11.21
CA ASN A 44 -21.31 -4.43 -10.73
C ASN A 44 -19.92 -3.79 -10.82
N PRO A 45 -19.80 -2.56 -11.36
CA PRO A 45 -18.52 -1.86 -11.40
C PRO A 45 -18.09 -1.48 -9.98
N VAL A 46 -16.90 -1.91 -9.59
CA VAL A 46 -16.27 -1.63 -8.30
C VAL A 46 -14.94 -0.91 -8.53
N LYS A 47 -14.72 0.17 -7.77
CA LYS A 47 -13.45 0.89 -7.71
C LYS A 47 -12.73 0.55 -6.40
N PRO A 48 -11.69 -0.31 -6.41
CA PRO A 48 -10.97 -0.66 -5.20
C PRO A 48 -10.20 0.55 -4.67
N ARG A 49 -10.41 0.88 -3.38
CA ARG A 49 -9.72 1.99 -2.71
C ARG A 49 -8.40 1.58 -2.05
N GLU A 50 -8.17 0.28 -1.94
CA GLU A 50 -7.04 -0.34 -1.24
C GLU A 50 -5.91 -0.77 -2.18
N TRP A 51 -5.99 -0.42 -3.47
CA TRP A 51 -5.02 -0.86 -4.47
C TRP A 51 -4.09 0.30 -4.82
N PHE A 52 -2.79 0.05 -4.68
CA PHE A 52 -1.74 1.03 -4.89
C PHE A 52 -0.68 0.46 -5.83
N LEU A 53 -0.11 1.30 -6.69
CA LEU A 53 0.99 0.91 -7.57
C LEU A 53 2.31 1.40 -6.97
N VAL A 54 3.02 0.50 -6.29
CA VAL A 54 4.24 0.81 -5.53
C VAL A 54 5.29 -0.29 -5.75
N PRO A 55 6.58 0.05 -5.93
CA PRO A 55 7.63 -0.96 -6.00
C PRO A 55 7.81 -1.72 -4.68
N LEU A 56 8.19 -2.99 -4.76
CA LEU A 56 8.37 -3.83 -3.57
C LEU A 56 9.40 -3.25 -2.58
N HIS A 57 10.53 -2.76 -3.07
CA HIS A 57 11.58 -2.17 -2.22
C HIS A 57 11.09 -0.95 -1.42
N VAL A 58 10.16 -0.16 -1.96
CA VAL A 58 9.56 0.97 -1.23
C VAL A 58 8.66 0.47 -0.11
N ILE A 59 7.97 -0.66 -0.32
CA ILE A 59 7.17 -1.30 0.73
C ILE A 59 8.09 -1.80 1.84
N ASP A 60 9.21 -2.42 1.49
CA ASP A 60 10.23 -2.85 2.47
C ASP A 60 10.73 -1.67 3.31
N GLU A 61 11.12 -0.56 2.67
CA GLU A 61 11.57 0.66 3.34
C GLU A 61 10.49 1.25 4.26
N ALA A 62 9.25 1.34 3.77
CA ALA A 62 8.13 1.85 4.55
C ALA A 62 7.85 0.98 5.79
N VAL A 63 7.94 -0.35 5.66
CA VAL A 63 7.77 -1.28 6.78
C VAL A 63 8.86 -1.08 7.82
N GLU A 64 10.12 -0.92 7.43
CA GLU A 64 11.21 -0.63 8.37
C GLU A 64 11.02 0.73 9.05
N SER A 65 10.65 1.77 8.31
CA SER A 65 10.34 3.09 8.89
C SER A 65 9.11 3.09 9.82
N ILE A 66 8.17 2.17 9.63
CA ILE A 66 7.05 1.97 10.57
C ILE A 66 7.55 1.33 11.87
N ARG A 67 8.49 0.37 11.77
CA ARG A 67 9.07 -0.34 12.92
C ARG A 67 9.95 0.57 13.77
N ASP A 68 10.73 1.44 13.15
CA ASP A 68 11.59 2.40 13.87
C ASP A 68 10.86 3.70 14.26
N GLY A 69 9.66 3.94 13.71
CA GLY A 69 8.80 5.08 14.01
C GLY A 69 9.07 6.34 13.18
N SER A 70 9.99 6.30 12.22
CA SER A 70 10.38 7.44 11.37
C SER A 70 9.44 7.70 10.19
N ILE A 71 8.50 6.80 9.90
CA ILE A 71 7.59 6.90 8.73
C ILE A 71 6.78 8.20 8.64
N THR A 72 6.62 8.92 9.76
CA THR A 72 5.93 10.22 9.77
C THR A 72 6.67 11.29 8.98
N ASP A 73 7.99 11.16 8.87
CA ASP A 73 8.89 12.11 8.21
C ASP A 73 9.03 11.84 6.71
N PHE A 74 8.32 10.83 6.19
CA PHE A 74 8.40 10.42 4.80
C PHE A 74 7.06 10.57 4.08
N ALA A 75 7.14 10.90 2.79
CA ALA A 75 6.06 10.86 1.83
C ALA A 75 6.48 10.01 0.63
N TYR A 76 5.52 9.31 0.00
CA TYR A 76 5.81 8.61 -1.24
C TYR A 76 5.68 9.57 -2.43
N ASP A 77 6.71 9.62 -3.27
CA ASP A 77 6.68 10.30 -4.55
C ASP A 77 6.44 9.28 -5.69
N PRO A 78 5.26 9.28 -6.33
CA PRO A 78 4.96 8.37 -7.43
C PRO A 78 5.75 8.68 -8.71
N GLN A 79 6.29 9.89 -8.88
CA GLN A 79 7.07 10.26 -10.07
C GLN A 79 8.45 9.63 -10.05
N THR A 80 9.08 9.59 -8.87
CA THR A 80 10.40 8.97 -8.69
C THR A 80 10.33 7.56 -8.14
N ALA A 81 9.15 7.12 -7.72
CA ALA A 81 8.86 5.84 -7.08
C ALA A 81 9.72 5.59 -5.82
N ARG A 82 9.79 6.60 -4.94
CA ARG A 82 10.66 6.61 -3.75
C ARG A 82 9.97 7.23 -2.54
N LEU A 83 10.46 6.89 -1.34
CA LEU A 83 10.18 7.65 -0.14
C LEU A 83 11.08 8.88 -0.11
N VAL A 84 10.46 10.06 0.00
CA VAL A 84 11.13 11.35 0.13
C VAL A 84 10.81 11.95 1.49
N ARG A 85 11.71 12.79 2.01
CA ARG A 85 11.48 13.57 3.22
C ARG A 85 10.94 14.95 2.89
#